data_AF-A0A5F2GYN8-F1
#
_entry.id   AF-A0A5F2GYN8-F1
#
_cell.length_a   1.000
_cell.length_b   1.000
_cell.length_c   1.000
_cell.angle_alpha   90.00
_cell.angle_beta   90.00
_cell.angle_gamma   90.00
#
_symmetry.space_group_name_H-M   'P 1'
#
loop_
_entity.id
_entity.type
_entity.pdbx_description
1 polymer ?
#
loop_
_entity_poly.entity_id
_entity_poly.type
_entity_poly.pdbx_seq_one_letter_code
_entity_poly.pdbx_strand_id
1 'polypeptide(L)' 'MEQPNIPRALAICRKQGWKFDIMTTSFFLSRRSLKASPNSGMPIWQDRLFIGLAKTAADATEYFQIPTGRVVEIGTQVAI' A
#
# COMPACT_ATOMS: atom_id res chain seq x y z
N MET A 1 11.36 9.33 12.53
CA MET A 1 10.60 8.24 11.85
C MET A 1 11.58 7.50 10.96
N GLU A 2 11.62 6.17 11.06
CA GLU A 2 12.39 5.36 10.13
C GLU A 2 11.75 5.42 8.72
N GLN A 3 12.57 5.50 7.67
CA GLN A 3 12.13 5.43 6.28
C GLN A 3 12.57 4.08 5.70
N PRO A 4 11.66 3.10 5.58
CA PRO A 4 12.01 1.81 5.03
C PRO A 4 12.32 1.93 3.53
N ASN A 5 13.39 1.27 3.10
CA ASN A 5 13.81 1.23 1.69
C ASN A 5 13.96 -0.23 1.27
N ILE A 6 12.90 -0.76 0.64
CA ILE A 6 12.86 -2.15 0.17
C ILE A 6 13.93 -2.43 -0.89
N PRO A 7 14.16 -1.57 -1.91
CA PRO A 7 15.24 -1.77 -2.88
C PRO A 7 16.63 -1.94 -2.23
N ARG A 8 16.93 -1.16 -1.20
CA ARG A 8 18.19 -1.22 -0.45
C ARG A 8 18.30 -2.50 0.37
N ALA A 9 17.23 -2.92 1.02
CA ALA A 9 17.19 -4.19 1.74
C ALA A 9 17.44 -5.38 0.80
N LEU A 10 16.80 -5.38 -0.37
CA LEU A 10 17.02 -6.39 -1.41
C LEU A 10 18.46 -6.39 -1.94
N ALA A 11 19.07 -5.22 -2.15
CA ALA A 11 20.47 -5.15 -2.54
C ALA A 11 21.41 -5.82 -1.52
N ILE A 12 21.08 -5.75 -0.22
CA ILE A 12 21.83 -6.44 0.85
C ILE A 12 21.61 -7.95 0.78
N CYS A 13 20.38 -8.42 0.62
CA CYS A 13 20.08 -9.86 0.49
C CYS A 13 20.82 -10.50 -0.69
N ARG A 14 20.93 -9.79 -1.82
CA ARG A 14 21.71 -10.25 -2.99
C ARG A 14 23.18 -10.47 -2.65
N LYS A 15 23.78 -9.58 -1.84
CA LYS A 15 25.16 -9.74 -1.35
C LYS A 15 25.32 -10.95 -0.42
N GLN A 16 24.25 -11.37 0.25
CA GLN A 16 24.23 -12.57 1.09
C GLN A 16 23.94 -13.87 0.30
N GLY A 17 23.92 -13.82 -1.04
CA GLY A 17 23.77 -15.00 -1.90
C GLY A 17 22.34 -15.32 -2.33
N TRP A 18 21.36 -14.48 -1.98
CA TRP A 18 19.99 -14.67 -2.44
C TRP A 18 19.86 -14.35 -3.93
N LYS A 19 19.25 -15.27 -4.68
CA LYS A 19 19.06 -15.14 -6.13
C LYS A 19 17.64 -14.70 -6.45
N PHE A 20 17.50 -13.43 -6.80
CA PHE A 20 16.27 -12.87 -7.36
C PHE A 20 16.65 -11.72 -8.28
N ASP A 21 15.79 -11.43 -9.26
CA ASP A 21 15.95 -10.28 -10.14
C ASP A 21 14.83 -9.28 -9.85
N ILE A 22 15.22 -8.09 -9.42
CA ILE A 22 14.29 -7.01 -9.05
C ILE A 22 13.44 -6.61 -10.27
N MET A 23 13.99 -6.72 -11.49
CA MET A 23 13.30 -6.36 -12.73
C MET A 23 12.23 -7.38 -13.13
N THR A 24 12.27 -8.60 -12.58
CA THR A 24 11.28 -9.66 -12.80
C THR A 24 10.48 -10.02 -11.54
N THR A 25 10.85 -9.50 -10.37
CA THR A 25 10.09 -9.63 -9.11
C THR A 25 8.91 -8.65 -9.05
N SER A 26 7.70 -9.15 -8.80
CA SER A 26 6.50 -8.34 -8.57
C SER A 26 6.28 -8.13 -7.07
N PHE A 27 5.95 -6.91 -6.67
CA PHE A 27 5.63 -6.57 -5.28
C PHE A 27 4.12 -6.51 -5.10
N PHE A 28 3.60 -7.29 -4.15
CA PHE A 28 2.17 -7.25 -3.84
C PHE A 28 1.93 -6.31 -2.66
N LEU A 29 1.12 -5.29 -2.88
CA LEU A 29 0.71 -4.33 -1.86
C LEU A 29 -0.80 -4.48 -1.64
N SER A 30 -1.20 -4.65 -0.37
CA SER A 30 -2.62 -4.63 -0.02
C SER A 30 -3.10 -3.19 0.03
N ARG A 31 -4.08 -2.85 -0.80
CA ARG A 31 -4.73 -1.54 -0.76
C ARG A 31 -6.17 -1.73 -0.29
N ARG A 32 -6.50 -1.08 0.82
CA ARG A 32 -7.88 -1.05 1.33
C ARG A 32 -8.60 0.14 0.70
N SER A 33 -9.67 -0.14 -0.03
CA SER A 33 -10.56 0.91 -0.52
C SER A 33 -11.79 0.97 0.39
N LEU A 34 -12.02 2.13 0.99
CA LEU A 34 -13.16 2.35 1.87
C LEU A 34 -14.38 2.79 1.05
N LYS A 35 -15.53 2.19 1.35
CA LYS A 35 -16.82 2.52 0.73
C LYS A 35 -17.85 2.79 1.83
N ALA A 36 -18.57 3.90 1.69
CA ALA A 36 -19.65 4.25 2.61
C ALA A 36 -20.77 3.20 2.53
N SER A 37 -21.20 2.70 3.69
CA SER A 37 -22.33 1.78 3.81
C SER A 37 -23.59 2.51 4.27
N PRO A 38 -24.75 2.31 3.64
CA PRO A 38 -26.01 2.83 4.16
C PRO A 38 -26.44 2.18 5.50
N ASN A 39 -25.80 1.07 5.87
CA ASN A 39 -26.00 0.40 7.17
C ASN A 39 -24.89 0.73 8.18
N SER A 40 -24.05 1.74 7.93
CA SER A 40 -23.06 2.16 8.92
C SER A 40 -23.76 2.85 10.11
N GLY A 41 -23.13 2.79 11.27
CA GLY A 41 -23.57 3.58 12.43
C GLY A 41 -23.27 5.08 12.31
N MET A 42 -22.63 5.51 11.22
CA MET A 42 -22.19 6.89 10.99
C MET A 42 -23.06 7.58 9.93
N PRO A 43 -23.32 8.89 10.07
CA PRO A 43 -23.95 9.65 8.99
C PRO A 43 -23.09 9.65 7.71
N ILE A 44 -23.72 9.58 6.53
CA ILE A 44 -23.05 9.51 5.22
C ILE A 44 -22.02 10.64 4.99
N TRP A 45 -22.26 11.83 5.54
CA TRP A 45 -21.32 12.95 5.43
C TRP A 45 -20.02 12.69 6.21
N GLN A 46 -20.10 11.99 7.34
CA GLN A 46 -18.94 11.60 8.15
C GLN A 46 -18.14 10.49 7.46
N ASP A 47 -18.81 9.52 6.82
CA ASP A 47 -18.15 8.50 6.00
C ASP A 47 -17.37 9.15 4.86
N ARG A 48 -17.96 10.14 4.18
CA ARG A 48 -17.29 10.87 3.11
C ARG A 48 -16.04 11.61 3.58
N LEU A 49 -16.11 12.26 4.75
CA LEU A 49 -14.95 12.92 5.35
C LEU A 49 -13.86 11.89 5.69
N PHE A 50 -14.22 10.78 6.34
CA PHE A 50 -13.28 9.73 6.72
C PHE A 50 -12.62 9.07 5.51
N ILE A 51 -13.40 8.76 4.46
CA ILE A 51 -12.89 8.21 3.20
C ILE A 51 -11.91 9.20 2.55
N GLY A 52 -12.23 10.49 2.57
CA GLY A 52 -11.33 11.54 2.07
C GLY A 52 -9.99 11.53 2.81
N LEU A 53 -10.02 11.59 4.15
CA LEU A 53 -8.81 11.58 4.98
C LEU A 53 -8.00 10.30 4.79
N ALA A 54 -8.65 9.14 4.75
CA ALA A 54 -7.99 7.85 4.58
C ALA A 54 -7.34 7.68 3.18
N LYS A 55 -7.90 8.30 2.14
CA LYS A 55 -7.28 8.33 0.80
C LYS A 55 -6.05 9.21 0.73
N THR A 56 -6.00 10.26 1.55
CA THR A 56 -4.84 11.18 1.65
C THR A 56 -3.78 10.67 2.62
N ALA A 57 -4.08 9.67 3.44
CA ALA A 57 -3.10 9.00 4.28
C ALA A 57 -2.02 8.31 3.42
N ALA A 58 -0.78 8.33 3.91
CA ALA A 58 0.41 7.94 3.15
C ALA A 58 0.25 6.60 2.40
N ASP A 59 0.60 6.61 1.12
CA ASP A 59 0.59 5.43 0.28
C ASP A 59 1.72 4.48 0.70
N ALA A 60 1.40 3.19 0.89
CA ALA A 60 2.39 2.19 1.24
C ALA A 60 3.51 2.09 0.19
N THR A 61 3.20 2.34 -1.09
CA THR A 61 4.17 2.33 -2.18
C THR A 61 5.25 3.40 -1.99
N GLU A 62 4.83 4.61 -1.60
CA GLU A 62 5.71 5.74 -1.33
C GLU A 62 6.51 5.52 -0.03
N TYR A 63 5.84 5.01 1.00
CA TYR A 63 6.47 4.70 2.29
C TYR A 63 7.60 3.66 2.16
N PHE A 64 7.42 2.64 1.32
CA PHE A 64 8.41 1.57 1.10
C PHE A 64 9.39 1.83 -0.05
N GLN A 65 9.23 2.97 -0.76
CA GLN A 65 10.06 3.37 -1.90
C GLN A 65 10.08 2.32 -3.02
N ILE A 66 8.94 1.68 -3.30
CA ILE A 66 8.84 0.64 -4.33
C ILE A 66 8.65 1.30 -5.71
N PRO A 67 9.39 0.87 -6.75
CA PRO A 67 9.18 1.35 -8.11
C PRO A 67 7.76 1.05 -8.58
N THR A 68 7.00 2.10 -8.96
CA THR A 68 5.58 2.03 -9.34
C THR A 68 5.30 1.08 -10.51
N GLY A 69 6.28 0.87 -11.42
CA GLY A 69 6.14 -0.06 -12.55
C GLY A 69 6.17 -1.54 -12.18
N ARG A 70 6.32 -1.90 -10.89
CA ARG A 70 6.48 -3.30 -10.42
C ARG A 70 5.53 -3.67 -9.28
N VAL A 71 4.59 -2.79 -8.96
CA VAL A 71 3.60 -2.99 -7.89
C VAL A 71 2.34 -3.61 -8.47
N VAL A 72 1.88 -4.69 -7.84
CA VAL A 72 0.54 -5.25 -8.03
C VAL A 72 -0.26 -4.90 -6.78
N GLU A 73 -1.20 -3.97 -6.93
CA GLU A 73 -2.15 -3.64 -5.86
C GLU A 73 -3.26 -4.68 -5.83
N ILE A 74 -3.38 -5.41 -4.71
CA ILE A 74 -4.54 -6.26 -4.45
C ILE A 74 -5.54 -5.43 -3.65
N GLY A 75 -6.57 -4.94 -4.36
CA GLY A 75 -7.62 -4.13 -3.78
C GLY A 75 -8.62 -4.99 -3.00
N THR A 76 -8.85 -4.66 -1.73
CA THR A 76 -9.99 -5.18 -0.96
C THR A 76 -10.93 -4.02 -0.64
N GLN A 77 -12.21 -4.15 -0.96
CA GLN A 77 -13.22 -3.16 -0.57
C GLN A 77 -13.70 -3.47 0.85
N VAL A 78 -13.63 -2.46 1.72
CA VAL A 78 -14.13 -2.54 3.08
C VAL A 78 -15.28 -1.54 3.22
N ALA A 79 -16.44 -2.04 3.61
CA ALA A 79 -17.57 -1.21 3.98
C ALA A 79 -17.33 -0.66 5.38
N ILE A 80 -17.50 0.64 5.53
CA ILE A 80 -17.51 1.34 6.81
C ILE A 80 -18.88 1.94 7.07
#